data_AF-A0A4Q6B054-F1
#
_entry.id   AF-A0A4Q6B054-F1
#
_cell.length_a   1.000
_cell.length_b   1.000
_cell.length_c   1.000
_cell.angle_alpha   90.00
_cell.angle_beta   90.00
_cell.angle_gamma   90.00
#
_symmetry.space_group_name_H-M   'P 1'
#
loop_
_entity.id
_entity.type
_entity.pdbx_description
1 polymer ?
#
loop_
_entity_poly.entity_id
_entity_poly.type
_entity_poly.pdbx_seq_one_letter_code
_entity_poly.pdbx_strand_id
1 'polypeptide(L)'
;MNDLQTINTLKGLVIDAVHKAKSGHPGGAMSSMDYAYVLFTEYLRLDPSNTKWLGRDRFILSAGHESMLAYSLLHYIGWLEMDDLKKFRQMKSKTPGHPENFMTPGIECTTGPLGQGAAMSVGFALASKHQAAVLDEKLFAHKTYALLGDGCMQEDITLGAASVAGHLRLDQLVWYYDQNKVQIAGTIDRVSSDDYKKVFEGMRWEVLEVNGHDLGALRKALDHAQTKRDRPLLIIGDTKMANGAFSLEGSNDTHGSPLPLDERTNTRKKFGHPHDMDFHAPAESYTHFRRNFDKRRAEVSEWQKTFDTKLKDSAFKSKYSAYYETSSYPSLPQVTWASGKPVATRNAFGDIIEKWAEHVPNFIGGSADLDSSNMTEQFVEKVGDFQHDSPKNRNIA
;
A
#
# COMPACT_ATOMS: atom_id res chain seq x y z
N MET A 1 7.51 -28.34 5.44
CA MET A 1 7.08 -26.94 5.53
C MET A 1 5.83 -26.77 4.67
N ASN A 2 4.81 -26.10 5.17
CA ASN A 2 3.59 -25.74 4.44
C ASN A 2 3.20 -24.28 4.74
N ASP A 3 2.09 -23.82 4.16
CA ASP A 3 1.61 -22.44 4.34
C ASP A 3 1.42 -22.09 5.82
N LEU A 4 0.67 -22.92 6.56
CA LEU A 4 0.38 -22.70 7.97
C LEU A 4 1.65 -22.64 8.82
N GLN A 5 2.63 -23.52 8.59
CA GLN A 5 3.90 -23.51 9.30
C GLN A 5 4.71 -22.24 9.01
N THR A 6 4.68 -21.75 7.76
CA THR A 6 5.39 -20.52 7.37
C THR A 6 4.71 -19.28 7.94
N ILE A 7 3.37 -19.23 7.91
CA ILE A 7 2.55 -18.20 8.55
C ILE A 7 2.83 -18.15 10.06
N ASN A 8 2.82 -19.31 10.73
CA ASN A 8 3.12 -19.39 12.17
C ASN A 8 4.53 -18.92 12.50
N THR A 9 5.49 -19.19 11.60
CA THR A 9 6.86 -18.65 11.72
C THR A 9 6.87 -17.12 11.68
N LEU A 10 6.19 -16.52 10.69
CA LEU A 10 6.04 -15.07 10.57
C LEU A 10 5.32 -14.44 11.78
N LYS A 11 4.23 -15.06 12.26
CA LYS A 11 3.52 -14.66 13.49
C LYS A 11 4.45 -14.73 14.71
N GLY A 12 5.30 -15.76 14.81
CA GLY A 12 6.30 -15.84 15.88
C GLY A 12 7.35 -14.73 15.84
N LEU A 13 7.81 -14.31 14.64
CA LEU A 13 8.70 -13.16 14.51
C LEU A 13 8.05 -11.85 14.98
N VAL A 14 6.76 -11.66 14.71
CA VAL A 14 5.98 -10.53 15.25
C VAL A 14 5.99 -10.56 16.79
N ILE A 15 5.64 -11.71 17.38
CA ILE A 15 5.59 -11.90 18.84
C ILE A 15 6.95 -11.61 19.48
N ASP A 16 8.03 -12.16 18.92
CA ASP A 16 9.37 -12.03 19.48
C ASP A 16 9.93 -10.61 19.36
N ALA A 17 9.73 -9.94 18.22
CA ALA A 17 10.16 -8.56 18.03
C ALA A 17 9.44 -7.59 18.97
N VAL A 18 8.11 -7.70 19.07
CA VAL A 18 7.29 -6.87 19.98
C VAL A 18 7.68 -7.13 21.44
N HIS A 19 7.87 -8.40 21.82
CA HIS A 19 8.29 -8.78 23.18
C HIS A 19 9.67 -8.20 23.51
N LYS A 20 10.66 -8.35 22.62
CA LYS A 20 12.00 -7.81 22.82
C LYS A 20 12.02 -6.29 22.91
N ALA A 21 11.23 -5.62 22.09
CA ALA A 21 11.08 -4.16 22.13
C ALA A 21 10.32 -3.65 23.37
N LYS A 22 9.62 -4.55 24.09
CA LYS A 22 8.67 -4.22 25.17
C LYS A 22 7.59 -3.23 24.72
N SER A 23 7.30 -3.21 23.42
CA SER A 23 6.42 -2.23 22.78
C SER A 23 6.01 -2.72 21.39
N GLY A 24 4.75 -2.52 21.00
CA GLY A 24 4.25 -2.83 19.66
C GLY A 24 2.88 -3.53 19.68
N HIS A 25 2.41 -3.90 18.49
CA HIS A 25 1.03 -4.33 18.24
C HIS A 25 1.02 -5.73 17.61
N PRO A 26 0.95 -6.81 18.41
CA PRO A 26 1.00 -8.16 17.87
C PRO A 26 -0.35 -8.63 17.31
N GLY A 27 -1.47 -8.19 17.87
CA GLY A 27 -2.79 -8.74 17.58
C GLY A 27 -3.24 -8.56 16.12
N GLY A 28 -3.28 -7.33 15.63
CA GLY A 28 -3.65 -7.03 14.23
C GLY A 28 -2.67 -7.63 13.24
N ALA A 29 -1.36 -7.52 13.54
CA ALA A 29 -0.32 -8.12 12.72
C ALA A 29 -0.45 -9.66 12.60
N MET A 30 -1.04 -10.33 13.60
CA MET A 30 -1.33 -11.76 13.54
C MET A 30 -2.63 -12.07 12.79
N SER A 31 -3.71 -11.28 12.94
CA SER A 31 -4.96 -11.49 12.18
C SER A 31 -4.75 -11.31 10.68
N SER A 32 -4.03 -10.26 10.30
CA SER A 32 -3.74 -9.88 8.92
C SER A 32 -2.72 -10.77 8.19
N MET A 33 -1.97 -11.61 8.92
CA MET A 33 -0.83 -12.34 8.36
C MET A 33 -1.22 -13.34 7.27
N ASP A 34 -2.39 -13.97 7.37
CA ASP A 34 -2.81 -15.00 6.42
C ASP A 34 -3.05 -14.40 5.02
N TYR A 35 -3.77 -13.28 4.94
CA TYR A 35 -3.94 -12.51 3.71
C TYR A 35 -2.60 -12.00 3.18
N ALA A 36 -1.80 -11.35 4.03
CA ALA A 36 -0.54 -10.76 3.60
C ALA A 36 0.45 -11.83 3.10
N TYR A 37 0.48 -13.01 3.73
CA TYR A 37 1.25 -14.16 3.27
C TYR A 37 0.84 -14.62 1.87
N VAL A 38 -0.46 -14.81 1.61
CA VAL A 38 -0.94 -15.23 0.28
C VAL A 38 -0.59 -14.17 -0.76
N LEU A 39 -0.88 -12.90 -0.48
CA LEU A 39 -0.55 -11.78 -1.37
C LEU A 39 0.94 -11.77 -1.73
N PHE A 40 1.83 -11.75 -0.73
CA PHE A 40 3.27 -11.60 -0.95
C PHE A 40 3.93 -12.82 -1.59
N THR A 41 3.42 -14.04 -1.34
CA THR A 41 4.03 -15.26 -1.90
C THR A 41 3.51 -15.60 -3.29
N GLU A 42 2.30 -15.19 -3.66
CA GLU A 42 1.62 -15.69 -4.87
C GLU A 42 1.17 -14.61 -5.86
N TYR A 43 0.88 -13.39 -5.43
CA TYR A 43 0.22 -12.38 -6.28
C TYR A 43 1.04 -11.10 -6.48
N LEU A 44 1.68 -10.59 -5.44
CA LEU A 44 2.40 -9.33 -5.48
C LEU A 44 3.57 -9.41 -6.48
N ARG A 45 3.53 -8.56 -7.50
CA ARG A 45 4.63 -8.41 -8.46
C ARG A 45 5.75 -7.60 -7.80
N LEU A 46 6.91 -8.21 -7.62
CA LEU A 46 8.06 -7.59 -6.97
C LEU A 46 9.37 -8.13 -7.53
N ASP A 47 10.46 -7.38 -7.32
CA ASP A 47 11.83 -7.84 -7.57
C ASP A 47 12.53 -8.07 -6.23
N PRO A 48 12.81 -9.33 -5.82
CA PRO A 48 13.50 -9.60 -4.57
C PRO A 48 14.87 -8.93 -4.45
N SER A 49 15.50 -8.57 -5.57
CA SER A 49 16.81 -7.93 -5.62
C SER A 49 16.75 -6.39 -5.71
N ASN A 50 15.58 -5.81 -5.95
CA ASN A 50 15.45 -4.36 -6.16
C ASN A 50 14.13 -3.79 -5.62
N THR A 51 14.21 -3.13 -4.46
CA THR A 51 13.08 -2.43 -3.81
C THR A 51 12.53 -1.25 -4.62
N LYS A 52 13.29 -0.75 -5.60
CA LYS A 52 12.95 0.43 -6.40
C LYS A 52 12.55 0.11 -7.83
N TRP A 53 12.36 -1.16 -8.18
CA TRP A 53 11.92 -1.55 -9.52
C TRP A 53 10.60 -0.86 -9.89
N LEU A 54 10.57 -0.07 -10.97
CA LEU A 54 9.41 0.76 -11.34
C LEU A 54 8.15 -0.08 -11.63
N GLY A 55 8.32 -1.24 -12.26
CA GLY A 55 7.23 -2.12 -12.69
C GLY A 55 6.63 -3.02 -11.60
N ARG A 56 7.07 -2.90 -10.34
CA ARG A 56 6.50 -3.67 -9.22
C ARG A 56 5.09 -3.21 -8.87
N ASP A 57 4.32 -4.03 -8.18
CA ASP A 57 3.09 -3.60 -7.51
C ASP A 57 3.43 -2.76 -6.27
N ARG A 58 2.48 -1.95 -5.82
CA ARG A 58 2.60 -1.17 -4.59
C ARG A 58 1.82 -1.85 -3.47
N PHE A 59 2.40 -1.94 -2.27
CA PHE A 59 1.71 -2.41 -1.06
C PHE A 59 1.77 -1.35 0.04
N ILE A 60 0.61 -0.92 0.51
CA ILE A 60 0.47 0.10 1.54
C ILE A 60 -0.14 -0.53 2.79
N LEU A 61 0.59 -0.49 3.91
CA LEU A 61 0.04 -0.86 5.20
C LEU A 61 -0.65 0.36 5.83
N SER A 62 -1.95 0.54 5.59
CA SER A 62 -2.72 1.65 6.17
C SER A 62 -2.92 1.48 7.67
N ALA A 63 -3.13 0.23 8.12
CA ALA A 63 -3.06 -0.15 9.53
C ALA A 63 -1.59 -0.13 10.02
N GLY A 64 -0.94 1.03 9.98
CA GLY A 64 0.51 1.17 10.20
C GLY A 64 1.01 0.68 11.55
N HIS A 65 0.12 0.54 12.55
CA HIS A 65 0.48 0.00 13.85
C HIS A 65 0.91 -1.48 13.77
N GLU A 66 0.46 -2.21 12.74
CA GLU A 66 0.85 -3.60 12.41
C GLU A 66 2.23 -3.69 11.72
N SER A 67 3.11 -2.71 11.91
CA SER A 67 4.39 -2.57 11.21
C SER A 67 5.26 -3.84 11.22
N MET A 68 5.24 -4.63 12.29
CA MET A 68 5.97 -5.91 12.35
C MET A 68 5.46 -6.98 11.38
N LEU A 69 4.19 -6.93 10.92
CA LEU A 69 3.72 -7.77 9.81
C LEU A 69 4.51 -7.43 8.55
N ALA A 70 4.57 -6.15 8.19
CA ALA A 70 5.30 -5.71 7.01
C ALA A 70 6.79 -6.05 7.15
N TYR A 71 7.41 -5.74 8.28
CA TYR A 71 8.85 -6.00 8.46
C TYR A 71 9.21 -7.49 8.38
N SER A 72 8.40 -8.38 8.95
CA SER A 72 8.60 -9.83 8.81
C SER A 72 8.52 -10.28 7.34
N LEU A 73 7.56 -9.76 6.56
CA LEU A 73 7.44 -10.07 5.13
C LEU A 73 8.63 -9.52 4.33
N LEU A 74 9.06 -8.28 4.59
CA LEU A 74 10.23 -7.67 3.94
C LEU A 74 11.52 -8.43 4.27
N HIS A 75 11.65 -8.94 5.50
CA HIS A 75 12.73 -9.83 5.88
C HIS A 75 12.71 -11.14 5.09
N TYR A 76 11.53 -11.75 4.94
CA TYR A 76 11.36 -12.95 4.13
C TYR A 76 11.63 -12.71 2.64
N ILE A 77 11.36 -11.51 2.12
CA ILE A 77 11.79 -11.12 0.77
C ILE A 77 13.32 -11.03 0.67
N GLY A 78 13.99 -10.62 1.75
CA GLY A 78 15.44 -10.36 1.78
C GLY A 78 15.79 -8.87 1.74
N TRP A 79 14.80 -7.98 1.91
CA TRP A 79 15.01 -6.53 1.95
C TRP A 79 15.35 -6.00 3.34
N LEU A 80 15.10 -6.80 4.38
CA LEU A 80 15.55 -6.57 5.75
C LEU A 80 16.31 -7.79 6.27
N GLU A 81 17.24 -7.55 7.18
CA GLU A 81 17.97 -8.61 7.87
C GLU A 81 17.27 -8.98 9.18
N MET A 82 17.56 -10.17 9.72
CA MET A 82 17.02 -10.60 11.00
C MET A 82 17.39 -9.64 12.14
N ASP A 83 18.59 -9.05 12.06
CA ASP A 83 19.06 -8.09 13.05
C ASP A 83 18.31 -6.75 12.98
N ASP A 84 17.69 -6.40 11.85
CA ASP A 84 16.78 -5.26 11.76
C ASP A 84 15.48 -5.56 12.55
N LEU A 85 14.92 -6.77 12.46
CA LEU A 85 13.74 -7.17 13.24
C LEU A 85 14.03 -7.17 14.74
N LYS A 86 15.20 -7.66 15.14
CA LYS A 86 15.69 -7.64 16.53
C LYS A 86 15.89 -6.23 17.10
N LYS A 87 15.89 -5.20 16.26
CA LYS A 87 16.00 -3.78 16.62
C LYS A 87 14.68 -3.02 16.45
N PHE A 88 13.55 -3.72 16.33
CA PHE A 88 12.23 -3.09 16.25
C PHE A 88 12.01 -2.06 17.36
N ARG A 89 11.52 -0.87 16.97
CA ARG A 89 11.27 0.29 17.84
C ARG A 89 12.50 0.81 18.60
N GLN A 90 13.70 0.43 18.18
CA GLN A 90 14.93 0.95 18.78
C GLN A 90 15.43 2.18 18.01
N MET A 91 16.16 3.04 18.71
CA MET A 91 16.72 4.27 18.17
C MET A 91 17.56 4.00 16.91
N LYS A 92 17.30 4.73 15.83
CA LYS A 92 17.97 4.61 14.51
C LYS A 92 17.85 3.22 13.84
N SER A 93 16.89 2.39 14.26
CA SER A 93 16.59 1.14 13.56
C SER A 93 15.92 1.39 12.21
N LYS A 94 16.01 0.43 11.29
CA LYS A 94 15.22 0.40 10.04
C LYS A 94 13.79 -0.10 10.25
N THR A 95 13.40 -0.37 11.49
CA THR A 95 12.12 -0.96 11.88
C THR A 95 11.46 -0.09 12.96
N PRO A 96 11.11 1.17 12.61
CA PRO A 96 10.41 2.09 13.51
C PRO A 96 9.05 1.54 13.98
N GLY A 97 8.39 2.23 14.91
CA GLY A 97 7.13 1.76 15.47
C GLY A 97 5.96 1.69 14.48
N HIS A 98 6.02 2.53 13.44
CA HIS A 98 5.10 2.57 12.30
C HIS A 98 5.94 2.69 11.02
N PRO A 99 5.47 2.26 9.84
CA PRO A 99 6.25 2.29 8.60
C PRO A 99 6.72 3.71 8.26
N GLU A 100 7.98 3.85 7.84
CA GLU A 100 8.55 5.11 7.36
C GLU A 100 9.31 4.86 6.04
N ASN A 101 8.85 5.48 4.94
CA ASN A 101 9.33 5.14 3.59
C ASN A 101 10.80 5.50 3.32
N PHE A 102 11.31 6.51 4.03
CA PHE A 102 12.68 6.98 3.90
C PHE A 102 13.66 6.17 4.77
N MET A 103 13.15 5.37 5.71
CA MET A 103 13.99 4.55 6.60
C MET A 103 14.02 3.08 6.22
N THR A 104 12.88 2.51 5.81
CA THR A 104 12.73 1.07 5.59
C THR A 104 12.60 0.74 4.10
N PRO A 105 13.54 -0.01 3.50
CA PRO A 105 13.42 -0.44 2.10
C PRO A 105 12.14 -1.25 1.85
N GLY A 106 11.41 -0.90 0.79
CA GLY A 106 10.16 -1.56 0.41
C GLY A 106 8.90 -1.01 1.08
N ILE A 107 9.00 -0.03 1.99
CA ILE A 107 7.86 0.74 2.47
C ILE A 107 7.58 1.91 1.51
N GLU A 108 6.35 2.00 1.00
CA GLU A 108 5.95 3.02 0.02
C GLU A 108 5.73 4.39 0.65
N CYS A 109 5.01 4.41 1.77
CA CYS A 109 4.54 5.60 2.42
C CYS A 109 4.63 5.45 3.93
N THR A 110 4.88 6.57 4.60
CA THR A 110 4.84 6.64 6.07
C THR A 110 3.40 6.59 6.54
N THR A 111 3.05 5.57 7.34
CA THR A 111 1.71 5.41 7.91
C THR A 111 1.77 5.37 9.43
N GLY A 112 0.62 5.27 10.09
CA GLY A 112 0.49 5.36 11.55
C GLY A 112 -0.77 6.15 11.91
N PRO A 113 -0.91 7.40 11.45
CA PRO A 113 -2.21 8.07 11.45
C PRO A 113 -3.17 7.27 10.56
N LEU A 114 -4.28 6.83 11.15
CA LEU A 114 -5.22 5.92 10.50
C LEU A 114 -5.86 6.59 9.27
N GLY A 115 -6.25 5.78 8.28
CA GLY A 115 -6.84 6.23 7.01
C GLY A 115 -5.89 6.88 6.00
N GLN A 116 -4.76 7.45 6.42
CA GLN A 116 -3.80 8.10 5.51
C GLN A 116 -3.24 7.13 4.46
N GLY A 117 -2.93 5.89 4.85
CA GLY A 117 -2.45 4.87 3.91
C GLY A 117 -3.48 4.51 2.84
N ALA A 118 -4.76 4.44 3.22
CA ALA A 118 -5.86 4.23 2.28
C ALA A 118 -5.91 5.36 1.25
N ALA A 119 -5.90 6.62 1.70
CA ALA A 119 -5.89 7.78 0.80
C ALA A 119 -4.64 7.82 -0.11
N MET A 120 -3.44 7.59 0.43
CA MET A 120 -2.22 7.54 -0.38
C MET A 120 -2.25 6.41 -1.42
N SER A 121 -2.87 5.27 -1.12
CA SER A 121 -3.02 4.17 -2.09
C SER A 121 -3.87 4.57 -3.31
N VAL A 122 -4.85 5.47 -3.14
CA VAL A 122 -5.61 6.05 -4.27
C VAL A 122 -4.68 6.87 -5.17
N GLY A 123 -3.79 7.67 -4.58
CA GLY A 123 -2.77 8.42 -5.32
C GLY A 123 -1.80 7.53 -6.09
N PHE A 124 -1.32 6.43 -5.48
CA PHE A 124 -0.48 5.43 -6.16
C PHE A 124 -1.21 4.77 -7.35
N ALA A 125 -2.48 4.41 -7.15
CA ALA A 125 -3.30 3.84 -8.21
C ALA A 125 -3.53 4.84 -9.35
N LEU A 126 -3.88 6.09 -9.05
CA LEU A 126 -4.05 7.15 -10.04
C LEU A 126 -2.77 7.37 -10.84
N ALA A 127 -1.62 7.47 -10.16
CA ALA A 127 -0.33 7.65 -10.82
C ALA A 127 0.00 6.49 -11.78
N SER A 128 -0.25 5.24 -11.38
CA SER A 128 -0.05 4.08 -12.26
C SER A 128 -0.95 4.12 -13.50
N LYS A 129 -2.24 4.44 -13.32
CA LYS A 129 -3.21 4.52 -14.43
C LYS A 129 -2.84 5.62 -15.42
N HIS A 130 -2.40 6.77 -14.90
CA HIS A 130 -1.91 7.87 -15.72
C HIS A 130 -0.63 7.51 -16.48
N GLN A 131 0.37 6.96 -15.79
CA GLN A 131 1.65 6.57 -16.41
C GLN A 131 1.47 5.45 -17.46
N ALA A 132 0.57 4.50 -17.21
CA ALA A 132 0.18 3.48 -18.19
C ALA A 132 -0.40 4.09 -19.48
N ALA A 133 -1.24 5.12 -19.34
CA ALA A 133 -1.86 5.80 -20.47
C ALA A 133 -0.89 6.71 -21.25
N VAL A 134 0.04 7.37 -20.57
CA VAL A 134 0.96 8.36 -21.18
C VAL A 134 2.24 7.73 -21.72
N LEU A 135 2.82 6.78 -20.98
CA LEU A 135 4.11 6.17 -21.28
C LEU A 135 3.94 4.82 -21.99
N ASP A 136 3.54 3.79 -21.25
CA ASP A 136 3.31 2.44 -21.79
C ASP A 136 2.54 1.56 -20.79
N GLU A 137 1.43 0.97 -21.24
CA GLU A 137 0.57 0.14 -20.41
C GLU A 137 1.31 -1.09 -19.85
N LYS A 138 2.12 -1.78 -20.66
CA LYS A 138 2.81 -3.02 -20.23
C LYS A 138 3.88 -2.74 -19.17
N LEU A 139 4.44 -1.53 -19.17
CA LEU A 139 5.51 -1.16 -18.26
C LEU A 139 4.98 -0.57 -16.95
N PHE A 140 3.89 0.20 -16.99
CA PHE A 140 3.46 1.04 -15.86
C PHE A 140 2.08 0.68 -15.28
N ALA A 141 1.31 -0.23 -15.89
CA ALA A 141 0.03 -0.70 -15.33
C ALA A 141 0.27 -1.78 -14.25
N HIS A 142 0.61 -1.35 -13.03
CA HIS A 142 0.80 -2.21 -11.87
C HIS A 142 -0.34 -2.05 -10.86
N LYS A 143 -0.56 -3.05 -10.02
CA LYS A 143 -1.61 -2.99 -8.99
C LYS A 143 -1.15 -2.19 -7.79
N THR A 144 -2.12 -1.69 -7.04
CA THR A 144 -1.90 -1.09 -5.73
C THR A 144 -2.77 -1.81 -4.71
N TYR A 145 -2.13 -2.40 -3.72
CA TYR A 145 -2.78 -3.10 -2.62
C TYR A 145 -2.67 -2.25 -1.35
N ALA A 146 -3.75 -2.15 -0.58
CA ALA A 146 -3.71 -1.57 0.75
C ALA A 146 -4.32 -2.52 1.78
N LEU A 147 -3.72 -2.58 2.97
CA LEU A 147 -4.23 -3.31 4.13
C LEU A 147 -4.74 -2.32 5.17
N LEU A 148 -6.02 -2.43 5.51
CA LEU A 148 -6.75 -1.58 6.42
C LEU A 148 -7.31 -2.41 7.58
N GLY A 149 -7.52 -1.78 8.74
CA GLY A 149 -8.30 -2.34 9.84
C GLY A 149 -9.46 -1.41 10.22
N ASP A 150 -10.22 -1.76 11.24
CA ASP A 150 -11.45 -1.04 11.64
C ASP A 150 -11.23 0.47 11.78
N GLY A 151 -10.16 0.87 12.47
CA GLY A 151 -9.84 2.28 12.70
C GLY A 151 -9.50 3.05 11.43
N CYS A 152 -9.02 2.39 10.36
CA CYS A 152 -8.88 3.07 9.07
C CYS A 152 -10.24 3.32 8.42
N MET A 153 -11.17 2.36 8.52
CA MET A 153 -12.49 2.46 7.89
C MET A 153 -13.38 3.52 8.53
N GLN A 154 -13.13 3.84 9.80
CA GLN A 154 -13.84 4.88 10.56
C GLN A 154 -13.34 6.30 10.29
N GLU A 155 -12.16 6.46 9.70
CA GLU A 155 -11.61 7.79 9.41
C GLU A 155 -12.22 8.34 8.11
N ASP A 156 -12.77 9.56 8.17
CA ASP A 156 -13.46 10.21 7.05
C ASP A 156 -12.57 10.33 5.80
N ILE A 157 -11.25 10.48 5.99
CA ILE A 157 -10.29 10.54 4.88
C ILE A 157 -10.32 9.26 4.03
N THR A 158 -10.59 8.10 4.63
CA THR A 158 -10.73 6.82 3.92
C THR A 158 -11.97 6.82 3.06
N LEU A 159 -13.11 7.30 3.58
CA LEU A 159 -14.38 7.34 2.85
C LEU A 159 -14.33 8.37 1.71
N GLY A 160 -13.76 9.56 1.96
CA GLY A 160 -13.52 10.56 0.93
C GLY A 160 -12.64 10.03 -0.20
N ALA A 161 -11.53 9.36 0.14
CA ALA A 161 -10.65 8.73 -0.84
C ALA A 161 -11.32 7.58 -1.60
N ALA A 162 -12.14 6.77 -0.92
CA ALA A 162 -12.90 5.67 -1.54
C ALA A 162 -13.91 6.20 -2.56
N SER A 163 -14.60 7.29 -2.24
CA SER A 163 -15.52 7.97 -3.17
C SER A 163 -14.80 8.41 -4.45
N VAL A 164 -13.63 9.06 -4.31
CA VAL A 164 -12.80 9.47 -5.46
C VAL A 164 -12.34 8.25 -6.28
N ALA A 165 -11.83 7.20 -5.63
CA ALA A 165 -11.34 6.01 -6.33
C ALA A 165 -12.45 5.29 -7.13
N GLY A 166 -13.66 5.25 -6.57
CA GLY A 166 -14.82 4.67 -7.23
C GLY A 166 -15.34 5.53 -8.39
N HIS A 167 -15.38 6.85 -8.22
CA HIS A 167 -15.69 7.81 -9.29
C HIS A 167 -14.74 7.66 -10.47
N LEU A 168 -13.43 7.65 -10.20
CA LEU A 168 -12.36 7.53 -11.20
C LEU A 168 -12.15 6.10 -11.72
N ARG A 169 -12.91 5.12 -11.19
CA ARG A 169 -12.82 3.70 -11.56
C ARG A 169 -11.39 3.18 -11.56
N LEU A 170 -10.70 3.31 -10.43
CA LEU A 170 -9.32 2.84 -10.27
C LEU A 170 -9.28 1.31 -10.12
N ASP A 171 -9.47 0.61 -11.23
CA ASP A 171 -9.64 -0.84 -11.33
C ASP A 171 -8.40 -1.67 -10.98
N GLN A 172 -7.23 -1.05 -10.88
CA GLN A 172 -6.00 -1.64 -10.36
C GLN A 172 -5.84 -1.53 -8.84
N LEU A 173 -6.74 -0.81 -8.14
CA LEU A 173 -6.73 -0.66 -6.69
C LEU A 173 -7.44 -1.84 -6.01
N VAL A 174 -6.82 -2.39 -4.98
CA VAL A 174 -7.36 -3.47 -4.16
C VAL A 174 -7.13 -3.13 -2.69
N TRP A 175 -8.21 -2.98 -1.95
CA TRP A 175 -8.17 -2.84 -0.50
C TRP A 175 -8.53 -4.16 0.15
N TYR A 176 -7.77 -4.55 1.17
CA TYR A 176 -8.15 -5.60 2.10
C TYR A 176 -8.43 -4.98 3.45
N TYR A 177 -9.63 -5.22 3.96
CA TYR A 177 -10.07 -4.81 5.27
C TYR A 177 -10.02 -6.02 6.21
N ASP A 178 -9.10 -5.98 7.17
CA ASP A 178 -9.02 -6.91 8.30
C ASP A 178 -10.14 -6.61 9.29
N GLN A 179 -11.31 -7.22 9.09
CA GLN A 179 -12.48 -7.03 9.93
C GLN A 179 -12.41 -7.98 11.13
N ASN A 180 -11.49 -7.68 12.05
CA ASN A 180 -11.23 -8.52 13.22
C ASN A 180 -12.14 -8.21 14.44
N LYS A 181 -12.97 -7.15 14.32
CA LYS A 181 -14.02 -6.71 15.27
C LYS A 181 -13.49 -6.14 16.59
N VAL A 182 -12.19 -5.81 16.67
CA VAL A 182 -11.52 -5.39 17.90
C VAL A 182 -10.70 -4.12 17.68
N GLN A 183 -10.85 -3.17 18.60
CA GLN A 183 -10.14 -1.91 18.67
C GLN A 183 -9.42 -1.75 20.01
N ILE A 184 -8.70 -0.64 20.20
CA ILE A 184 -7.94 -0.34 21.44
C ILE A 184 -8.83 -0.53 22.68
N ALA A 185 -10.01 0.10 22.68
CA ALA A 185 -10.84 0.17 23.86
C ALA A 185 -11.69 -1.09 24.09
N GLY A 186 -11.82 -1.99 23.12
CA GLY A 186 -12.72 -3.15 23.16
C GLY A 186 -13.23 -3.55 21.79
N THR A 187 -14.44 -4.08 21.71
CA THR A 187 -15.09 -4.50 20.45
C THR A 187 -15.64 -3.33 19.65
N ILE A 188 -15.68 -3.49 18.32
CA ILE A 188 -16.11 -2.44 17.38
C ILE A 188 -17.57 -2.01 17.54
N ASP A 189 -18.45 -2.94 17.97
CA ASP A 189 -19.89 -2.72 18.15
C ASP A 189 -20.24 -1.64 19.19
N ARG A 190 -19.26 -1.22 19.99
CA ARG A 190 -19.37 -0.10 20.92
C ARG A 190 -19.39 1.28 20.24
N VAL A 191 -18.83 1.39 19.03
CA VAL A 191 -18.57 2.68 18.37
C VAL A 191 -18.96 2.72 16.91
N SER A 192 -19.13 1.58 16.24
CA SER A 192 -19.59 1.51 14.86
C SER A 192 -20.46 0.28 14.62
N SER A 193 -21.42 0.44 13.73
CA SER A 193 -22.32 -0.61 13.23
C SER A 193 -22.50 -0.50 11.72
N ASP A 194 -21.53 0.13 11.05
CA ASP A 194 -21.60 0.46 9.63
C ASP A 194 -21.54 -0.80 8.76
N ASP A 195 -22.42 -0.85 7.75
CA ASP A 195 -22.39 -1.87 6.71
C ASP A 195 -21.41 -1.43 5.63
N TYR A 196 -20.11 -1.68 5.84
CA TYR A 196 -19.07 -1.24 4.91
C TYR A 196 -19.22 -1.84 3.51
N LYS A 197 -19.85 -3.01 3.37
CA LYS A 197 -20.18 -3.53 2.05
C LYS A 197 -21.14 -2.60 1.32
N LYS A 198 -22.28 -2.25 1.92
CA LYS A 198 -23.24 -1.33 1.30
C LYS A 198 -22.65 0.06 1.06
N VAL A 199 -21.86 0.57 2.00
CA VAL A 199 -21.20 1.87 1.88
C VAL A 199 -20.28 1.88 0.65
N PHE A 200 -19.43 0.86 0.49
CA PHE A 200 -18.49 0.77 -0.62
C PHE A 200 -19.16 0.45 -1.96
N GLU A 201 -20.17 -0.42 -1.99
CA GLU A 201 -21.00 -0.65 -3.18
C GLU A 201 -21.66 0.66 -3.65
N GLY A 202 -22.17 1.48 -2.72
CA GLY A 202 -22.70 2.82 -2.98
C GLY A 202 -21.66 3.78 -3.57
N MET A 203 -20.40 3.63 -3.21
CA MET A 203 -19.25 4.36 -3.78
C MET A 203 -18.68 3.72 -5.06
N ARG A 204 -19.39 2.78 -5.70
CA ARG A 204 -18.96 2.07 -6.92
C ARG A 204 -17.74 1.17 -6.76
N TRP A 205 -17.54 0.60 -5.58
CA TRP A 205 -16.58 -0.47 -5.40
C TRP A 205 -17.22 -1.82 -5.72
N GLU A 206 -16.41 -2.73 -6.22
CA GLU A 206 -16.72 -4.15 -6.06
C GLU A 206 -16.36 -4.58 -4.64
N VAL A 207 -17.19 -5.41 -4.01
CA VAL A 207 -16.97 -5.88 -2.65
C VAL A 207 -17.05 -7.41 -2.58
N LEU A 208 -16.02 -8.04 -2.03
CA LEU A 208 -15.99 -9.47 -1.73
C LEU A 208 -15.88 -9.67 -0.22
N GLU A 209 -16.68 -10.57 0.33
CA GLU A 209 -16.59 -10.99 1.74
C GLU A 209 -16.03 -12.41 1.79
N VAL A 210 -15.00 -12.63 2.60
CA VAL A 210 -14.32 -13.92 2.72
C VAL A 210 -14.00 -14.23 4.18
N ASN A 211 -13.89 -15.52 4.51
CA ASN A 211 -13.21 -15.93 5.74
C ASN A 211 -11.71 -15.60 5.57
N GLY A 212 -11.21 -14.63 6.34
CA GLY A 212 -9.84 -14.14 6.21
C GLY A 212 -8.77 -15.11 6.71
N HIS A 213 -9.16 -16.25 7.29
CA HIS A 213 -8.26 -17.33 7.70
C HIS A 213 -8.36 -18.57 6.79
N ASP A 214 -9.21 -18.55 5.76
CA ASP A 214 -9.26 -19.58 4.73
C ASP A 214 -8.37 -19.17 3.54
N LEU A 215 -7.18 -19.77 3.45
CA LEU A 215 -6.23 -19.49 2.37
C LEU A 215 -6.80 -19.78 0.98
N GLY A 216 -7.74 -20.72 0.86
CA GLY A 216 -8.43 -21.00 -0.40
C GLY A 216 -9.40 -19.89 -0.79
N ALA A 217 -10.15 -19.35 0.17
CA ALA A 217 -11.02 -18.20 -0.05
C ALA A 217 -10.23 -16.94 -0.40
N LEU A 218 -9.12 -16.67 0.31
CA LEU A 218 -8.20 -15.57 0.03
C LEU A 218 -7.61 -15.66 -1.39
N ARG A 219 -7.16 -16.85 -1.80
CA ARG A 219 -6.67 -17.07 -3.18
C ARG A 219 -7.74 -16.78 -4.22
N LYS A 220 -8.97 -17.28 -4.04
CA LYS A 220 -10.08 -16.98 -4.97
C LYS A 220 -10.35 -15.48 -5.09
N ALA A 221 -10.31 -14.74 -3.97
CA ALA A 221 -10.49 -13.30 -4.00
C ALA A 221 -9.33 -12.56 -4.69
N LEU A 222 -8.08 -13.01 -4.48
CA LEU A 222 -6.90 -12.44 -5.13
C LEU A 222 -6.78 -12.82 -6.62
N ASP A 223 -7.23 -14.02 -7.00
CA ASP A 223 -7.41 -14.45 -8.40
C ASP A 223 -8.43 -13.56 -9.09
N HIS A 224 -9.58 -13.31 -8.46
CA HIS A 224 -10.57 -12.34 -8.94
C HIS A 224 -9.95 -10.95 -9.09
N ALA A 225 -9.12 -10.54 -8.13
CA ALA A 225 -8.40 -9.28 -8.21
C ALA A 225 -7.42 -9.20 -9.39
N GLN A 226 -6.99 -10.32 -9.99
CA GLN A 226 -6.17 -10.34 -11.21
C GLN A 226 -6.97 -10.20 -12.50
N THR A 227 -8.29 -10.35 -12.45
CA THR A 227 -9.15 -10.24 -13.65
C THR A 227 -9.31 -8.79 -14.10
N LYS A 228 -9.82 -8.61 -15.33
CA LYS A 228 -10.21 -7.28 -15.82
C LYS A 228 -11.48 -6.83 -15.11
N ARG A 229 -11.45 -5.64 -14.53
CA ARG A 229 -12.55 -5.03 -13.78
C ARG A 229 -12.75 -3.60 -14.25
N ASP A 230 -13.86 -3.00 -13.88
CA ASP A 230 -14.19 -1.60 -14.18
C ASP A 230 -14.26 -0.73 -12.92
N ARG A 231 -13.90 -1.28 -11.75
CA ARG A 231 -14.06 -0.68 -10.42
C ARG A 231 -12.91 -1.08 -9.49
N PRO A 232 -12.57 -0.25 -8.49
CA PRO A 232 -11.72 -0.70 -7.39
C PRO A 232 -12.40 -1.82 -6.59
N LEU A 233 -11.61 -2.64 -5.92
CA LEU A 233 -12.10 -3.79 -5.13
C LEU A 233 -11.80 -3.64 -3.66
N LEU A 234 -12.81 -3.87 -2.83
CA LEU A 234 -12.69 -4.10 -1.40
C LEU A 234 -12.87 -5.60 -1.13
N ILE A 235 -11.88 -6.21 -0.49
CA ILE A 235 -11.98 -7.55 0.09
C ILE A 235 -12.14 -7.36 1.60
N ILE A 236 -13.31 -7.73 2.13
CA ILE A 236 -13.59 -7.76 3.57
C ILE A 236 -13.25 -9.16 4.07
N GLY A 237 -12.19 -9.25 4.87
CA GLY A 237 -11.80 -10.50 5.53
C GLY A 237 -12.41 -10.56 6.92
N ASP A 238 -13.34 -11.50 7.16
CA ASP A 238 -13.77 -11.83 8.51
C ASP A 238 -12.63 -12.59 9.21
N THR A 239 -11.93 -11.90 10.10
CA THR A 239 -10.77 -12.41 10.83
C THR A 239 -11.00 -12.32 12.33
N LYS A 240 -10.01 -12.78 13.10
CA LYS A 240 -10.02 -12.72 14.56
C LYS A 240 -8.72 -12.09 15.05
N MET A 241 -8.84 -11.05 15.87
CA MET A 241 -7.71 -10.38 16.52
C MET A 241 -6.77 -11.41 17.14
N ALA A 242 -5.46 -11.25 16.95
CA ALA A 242 -4.45 -12.18 17.44
C ALA A 242 -4.66 -13.65 17.01
N ASN A 243 -5.20 -13.90 15.81
CA ASN A 243 -5.39 -15.26 15.28
C ASN A 243 -4.16 -16.15 15.48
N GLY A 244 -4.36 -17.31 16.09
CA GLY A 244 -3.30 -18.25 16.41
C GLY A 244 -2.78 -18.15 17.85
N ALA A 245 -3.06 -17.06 18.57
CA ALA A 245 -2.77 -16.94 20.00
C ALA A 245 -3.33 -18.12 20.80
N PHE A 246 -2.70 -18.45 21.92
CA PHE A 246 -3.07 -19.63 22.71
C PHE A 246 -4.41 -19.44 23.42
N SER A 247 -4.58 -18.33 24.13
CA SER A 247 -5.78 -18.01 24.91
C SER A 247 -6.35 -16.62 24.65
N LEU A 248 -5.59 -15.71 24.01
CA LEU A 248 -5.98 -14.30 23.83
C LEU A 248 -6.54 -13.96 22.43
N GLU A 249 -6.91 -14.95 21.61
CA GLU A 249 -7.58 -14.66 20.33
C GLU A 249 -8.89 -13.89 20.55
N GLY A 250 -9.07 -12.77 19.84
CA GLY A 250 -10.24 -11.91 19.97
C GLY A 250 -10.16 -10.91 21.13
N SER A 251 -9.10 -10.92 21.94
CA SER A 251 -8.95 -9.96 23.04
C SER A 251 -8.32 -8.64 22.55
N ASN A 252 -8.89 -7.52 22.98
CA ASN A 252 -8.32 -6.19 22.77
C ASN A 252 -7.00 -5.97 23.55
N ASP A 253 -6.71 -6.79 24.56
CA ASP A 253 -5.43 -6.76 25.30
C ASP A 253 -4.22 -7.09 24.40
N THR A 254 -4.47 -7.71 23.24
CA THR A 254 -3.44 -8.02 22.24
C THR A 254 -3.21 -6.89 21.24
N HIS A 255 -3.98 -5.80 21.30
CA HIS A 255 -3.91 -4.71 20.33
C HIS A 255 -2.56 -3.98 20.39
N GLY A 256 -2.18 -3.42 21.55
CA GLY A 256 -1.06 -2.47 21.65
C GLY A 256 0.01 -2.79 22.68
N SER A 257 0.02 -4.02 23.18
CA SER A 257 1.00 -4.49 24.16
C SER A 257 1.63 -5.83 23.74
N PRO A 258 2.89 -6.08 24.14
CA PRO A 258 3.46 -7.42 24.05
C PRO A 258 2.58 -8.46 24.72
N LEU A 259 2.49 -9.65 24.13
CA LEU A 259 1.81 -10.77 24.78
C LEU A 259 2.46 -11.06 26.15
N PRO A 260 1.66 -11.35 27.19
CA PRO A 260 2.18 -11.85 28.47
C PRO A 260 3.10 -13.06 28.26
N LEU A 261 4.09 -13.26 29.15
CA LEU A 261 5.12 -14.27 28.97
C LEU A 261 4.55 -15.70 28.81
N ASP A 262 3.53 -16.05 29.60
CA ASP A 262 2.87 -17.35 29.51
C ASP A 262 2.12 -17.51 28.18
N GLU A 263 1.41 -16.47 27.75
CA GLU A 263 0.69 -16.46 26.47
C GLU A 263 1.67 -16.59 25.31
N ARG A 264 2.78 -15.83 25.32
CA ARG A 264 3.85 -15.93 24.33
C ARG A 264 4.41 -17.35 24.26
N THR A 265 4.74 -17.94 25.41
CA THR A 265 5.35 -19.27 25.50
C THR A 265 4.40 -20.35 24.97
N ASN A 266 3.14 -20.31 25.38
CA ASN A 266 2.13 -21.28 24.93
C ASN A 266 1.75 -21.08 23.46
N THR A 267 1.69 -19.84 22.97
CA THR A 267 1.46 -19.54 21.55
C THR A 267 2.59 -20.08 20.68
N ARG A 268 3.85 -19.85 21.08
CA ARG A 268 5.02 -20.42 20.38
C ARG A 268 5.01 -21.94 20.38
N LYS A 269 4.62 -22.58 21.49
CA LYS A 269 4.44 -24.04 21.56
C LYS A 269 3.36 -24.53 20.59
N LYS A 270 2.21 -23.84 20.54
CA LYS A 270 1.11 -24.13 19.60
C LYS A 270 1.57 -24.01 18.14
N PHE A 271 2.46 -23.07 17.83
CA PHE A 271 3.09 -22.91 16.52
C PHE A 271 4.16 -23.96 16.18
N GLY A 272 4.57 -24.78 17.16
CA GLY A 272 5.64 -25.77 16.99
C GLY A 272 7.05 -25.15 17.02
N HIS A 273 7.19 -23.94 17.57
CA HIS A 273 8.50 -23.30 17.70
C HIS A 273 9.31 -23.93 18.84
N PRO A 274 10.65 -24.05 18.70
CA PRO A 274 11.51 -24.48 19.80
C PRO A 274 11.35 -23.56 21.02
N HIS A 275 11.37 -24.16 22.21
CA HIS A 275 11.12 -23.45 23.47
C HIS A 275 12.26 -22.48 23.85
N ASP A 276 13.48 -22.72 23.36
CA ASP A 276 14.71 -22.02 23.74
C ASP A 276 15.24 -21.05 22.68
N MET A 277 14.55 -20.90 21.53
CA MET A 277 15.01 -20.06 20.42
C MET A 277 14.05 -18.92 20.10
N ASP A 278 14.40 -17.70 20.49
CA ASP A 278 13.74 -16.50 20.00
C ASP A 278 14.11 -16.21 18.54
N PHE A 279 13.22 -15.56 17.81
CA PHE A 279 13.37 -15.24 16.39
C PHE A 279 13.62 -16.50 15.54
N HIS A 280 12.98 -17.61 15.91
CA HIS A 280 13.09 -18.86 15.18
C HIS A 280 12.48 -18.73 13.77
N ALA A 281 13.31 -18.87 12.75
CA ALA A 281 12.92 -18.90 11.34
C ALA A 281 13.75 -19.96 10.60
N PRO A 282 13.23 -21.20 10.46
CA PRO A 282 13.99 -22.30 9.87
C PRO A 282 14.17 -22.11 8.36
N ALA A 283 15.27 -22.61 7.80
CA ALA A 283 15.62 -22.48 6.38
C ALA A 283 14.46 -22.89 5.44
N GLU A 284 13.77 -23.97 5.77
CA GLU A 284 12.61 -24.49 5.03
C GLU A 284 11.50 -23.44 4.86
N SER A 285 11.30 -22.56 5.85
CA SER A 285 10.26 -21.52 5.82
C SER A 285 10.58 -20.43 4.79
N TYR A 286 11.86 -20.05 4.67
CA TYR A 286 12.30 -19.16 3.61
C TYR A 286 12.16 -19.82 2.24
N THR A 287 12.59 -21.08 2.10
CA THR A 287 12.45 -21.83 0.84
C THR A 287 11.00 -21.90 0.41
N HIS A 288 10.08 -22.22 1.33
CA HIS A 288 8.65 -22.28 1.04
C HIS A 288 8.05 -20.92 0.68
N PHE A 289 8.37 -19.85 1.41
CA PHE A 289 7.92 -18.50 1.09
C PHE A 289 8.43 -18.03 -0.27
N ARG A 290 9.70 -18.31 -0.58
CA ARG A 290 10.40 -17.85 -1.79
C ARG A 290 10.19 -18.78 -3.00
N ARG A 291 9.29 -19.77 -2.91
CA ARG A 291 9.04 -20.78 -3.96
C ARG A 291 8.75 -20.20 -5.35
N ASN A 292 8.21 -18.99 -5.42
CA ASN A 292 7.87 -18.32 -6.69
C ASN A 292 8.93 -17.29 -7.15
N PHE A 293 10.08 -17.16 -6.48
CA PHE A 293 11.05 -16.12 -6.79
C PHE A 293 11.69 -16.25 -8.17
N ASP A 294 11.87 -17.47 -8.68
CA ASP A 294 12.37 -17.67 -10.05
C ASP A 294 11.37 -17.15 -11.09
N LYS A 295 10.08 -17.43 -10.88
CA LYS A 295 9.00 -16.86 -11.70
C LYS A 295 9.02 -15.32 -11.66
N ARG A 296 9.18 -14.73 -10.46
CA ARG A 296 9.27 -13.27 -10.30
C ARG A 296 10.48 -12.67 -11.02
N ARG A 297 11.65 -13.30 -10.91
CA ARG A 297 12.85 -12.87 -11.63
C ARG A 297 12.67 -12.93 -13.15
N ALA A 298 11.96 -13.94 -13.65
CA ALA A 298 11.61 -14.02 -15.07
C ALA A 298 10.66 -12.88 -15.49
N GLU A 299 9.64 -12.55 -14.68
CA GLU A 299 8.75 -11.40 -14.91
C GLU A 299 9.52 -10.07 -14.92
N VAL A 300 10.49 -9.88 -14.01
CA VAL A 300 11.37 -8.71 -13.98
C VAL A 300 12.23 -8.64 -15.25
N SER A 301 12.82 -9.77 -15.67
CA SER A 301 13.68 -9.83 -16.86
C SER A 301 12.92 -9.50 -18.14
N GLU A 302 11.69 -10.00 -18.28
CA GLU A 302 10.85 -9.70 -19.45
C GLU A 302 10.40 -8.22 -19.46
N TRP A 303 10.08 -7.67 -18.29
CA TRP A 303 9.81 -6.24 -18.16
C TRP A 303 11.04 -5.41 -18.54
N GLN A 304 12.23 -5.78 -18.07
CA GLN A 304 13.46 -5.05 -18.37
C GLN A 304 13.77 -5.10 -19.87
N LYS A 305 13.60 -6.25 -20.52
CA LYS A 305 13.75 -6.39 -21.97
C LYS A 305 12.77 -5.49 -22.74
N THR A 306 11.52 -5.42 -22.29
CA THR A 306 10.50 -4.54 -22.87
C THR A 306 10.89 -3.07 -22.69
N PHE A 307 11.33 -2.71 -21.49
CA PHE A 307 11.77 -1.36 -21.13
C PHE A 307 12.98 -0.92 -21.97
N ASP A 308 14.03 -1.75 -22.05
CA ASP A 308 15.23 -1.48 -22.85
C ASP A 308 14.92 -1.35 -24.34
N THR A 309 13.94 -2.10 -24.84
CA THR A 309 13.47 -1.98 -26.22
C THR A 309 12.75 -0.64 -26.44
N LYS A 310 11.86 -0.25 -25.51
CA LYS A 310 11.14 1.02 -25.57
C LYS A 310 12.06 2.23 -25.45
N LEU A 311 13.12 2.15 -24.64
CA LEU A 311 14.12 3.21 -24.51
C LEU A 311 14.91 3.50 -25.80
N LYS A 312 14.90 2.60 -26.80
CA LYS A 312 15.49 2.86 -28.12
C LYS A 312 14.60 3.74 -29.00
N ASP A 313 13.29 3.77 -28.72
CA ASP A 313 12.35 4.69 -29.38
C ASP A 313 12.54 6.10 -28.82
N SER A 314 12.84 7.07 -29.70
CA SER A 314 13.18 8.43 -29.30
C SER A 314 12.01 9.15 -28.63
N ALA A 315 10.78 8.88 -29.06
CA ALA A 315 9.58 9.50 -28.50
C ALA A 315 9.31 8.98 -27.08
N PHE A 316 9.38 7.66 -26.86
CA PHE A 316 9.27 7.08 -25.53
C PHE A 316 10.40 7.57 -24.62
N LYS A 317 11.65 7.53 -25.09
CA LYS A 317 12.81 7.98 -24.32
C LYS A 317 12.64 9.44 -23.86
N SER A 318 12.22 10.32 -24.75
CA SER A 318 11.99 11.74 -24.42
C SER A 318 10.89 11.91 -23.36
N LYS A 319 9.76 11.21 -23.51
CA LYS A 319 8.68 11.25 -22.50
C LYS A 319 9.11 10.67 -21.15
N TYR A 320 9.81 9.53 -21.18
CA TYR A 320 10.30 8.88 -19.98
C TYR A 320 11.27 9.78 -19.21
N SER A 321 12.26 10.36 -19.89
CA SER A 321 13.16 11.36 -19.31
C SER A 321 12.38 12.49 -18.67
N ALA A 322 11.40 13.06 -19.39
CA ALA A 322 10.55 14.15 -18.90
C ALA A 322 9.75 13.80 -17.61
N TYR A 323 9.48 12.52 -17.35
CA TYR A 323 8.74 12.06 -16.18
C TYR A 323 9.62 11.71 -14.98
N TYR A 324 10.82 11.16 -15.22
CA TYR A 324 11.63 10.52 -14.17
C TYR A 324 13.01 11.15 -13.97
N GLU A 325 13.51 11.95 -14.89
CA GLU A 325 14.85 12.56 -14.81
C GLU A 325 14.71 14.03 -14.44
N THR A 326 15.01 14.42 -13.21
CA THR A 326 14.86 15.83 -12.77
C THR A 326 15.68 16.82 -13.60
N SER A 327 16.78 16.37 -14.22
CA SER A 327 17.58 17.14 -15.18
C SER A 327 16.84 17.48 -16.48
N SER A 328 15.71 16.84 -16.76
CA SER A 328 14.89 17.13 -17.95
C SER A 328 13.90 18.26 -17.74
N TYR A 329 13.77 18.81 -16.52
CA TYR A 329 12.93 20.00 -16.34
C TYR A 329 13.57 21.16 -17.10
N PRO A 330 12.86 21.76 -18.08
CA PRO A 330 13.38 22.92 -18.76
C PRO A 330 13.58 24.06 -17.76
N SER A 331 14.39 25.05 -18.12
CA SER A 331 14.32 26.35 -17.44
C SER A 331 12.87 26.83 -17.52
N LEU A 332 12.15 26.76 -16.40
CA LEU A 332 10.72 27.03 -16.41
C LEU A 332 10.50 28.49 -16.84
N PRO A 333 9.59 28.72 -17.80
CA PRO A 333 9.32 30.07 -18.28
C PRO A 333 8.90 30.96 -17.11
N GLN A 334 9.49 32.16 -17.07
CA GLN A 334 9.10 33.19 -16.13
C GLN A 334 7.88 33.93 -16.66
N VAL A 335 6.91 34.19 -15.79
CA VAL A 335 5.77 35.06 -16.09
C VAL A 335 6.11 36.46 -15.57
N THR A 336 5.90 37.48 -16.40
CA THR A 336 6.12 38.88 -16.02
C THR A 336 4.81 39.66 -16.10
N TRP A 337 4.59 40.52 -15.12
CA TRP A 337 3.44 41.41 -15.06
C TRP A 337 3.90 42.86 -15.23
N ALA A 338 3.05 43.68 -15.85
CA ALA A 338 3.38 45.07 -16.09
C ALA A 338 3.56 45.84 -14.77
N SER A 339 4.65 46.61 -14.67
CA SER A 339 4.90 47.46 -13.51
C SER A 339 3.75 48.44 -13.27
N GLY A 340 3.39 48.65 -12.00
CA GLY A 340 2.32 49.56 -11.59
C GLY A 340 0.90 49.00 -11.73
N LYS A 341 0.71 47.78 -12.25
CA LYS A 341 -0.59 47.09 -12.24
C LYS A 341 -0.66 46.09 -11.08
N PRO A 342 -1.59 46.24 -10.13
CA PRO A 342 -1.74 45.27 -9.05
C PRO A 342 -2.24 43.93 -9.60
N VAL A 343 -1.61 42.84 -9.18
CA VAL A 343 -2.02 41.47 -9.49
C VAL A 343 -2.19 40.71 -8.18
N ALA A 344 -3.36 40.09 -7.97
CA ALA A 344 -3.56 39.21 -6.84
C ALA A 344 -2.67 37.98 -6.98
N THR A 345 -2.03 37.53 -5.91
CA THR A 345 -1.08 36.40 -5.96
C THR A 345 -1.71 35.09 -6.42
N ARG A 346 -3.03 34.89 -6.22
CA ARG A 346 -3.77 33.76 -6.80
C ARG A 346 -3.84 33.82 -8.34
N ASN A 347 -4.01 35.01 -8.92
CA ASN A 347 -4.02 35.17 -10.38
C ASN A 347 -2.61 34.93 -10.93
N ALA A 348 -1.59 35.47 -10.25
CA ALA A 348 -0.20 35.19 -10.60
C ALA A 348 0.13 33.69 -10.51
N PHE A 349 -0.40 32.97 -9.52
CA PHE A 349 -0.29 31.52 -9.43
C PHE A 349 -0.92 30.83 -10.64
N GLY A 350 -2.15 31.20 -11.02
CA GLY A 350 -2.83 30.69 -12.21
C GLY A 350 -2.01 30.86 -13.49
N ASP A 351 -1.53 32.09 -13.75
CA ASP A 351 -0.69 32.41 -14.90
C ASP A 351 0.58 31.53 -14.94
N ILE A 352 1.20 31.28 -13.77
CA ILE A 352 2.40 30.45 -13.65
C ILE A 352 2.10 28.98 -13.96
N ILE A 353 1.09 28.39 -13.31
CA ILE A 353 0.82 26.95 -13.47
C ILE A 353 0.32 26.62 -14.88
N GLU A 354 -0.43 27.53 -15.50
CA GLU A 354 -0.83 27.41 -16.90
C GLU A 354 0.41 27.30 -17.78
N LYS A 355 1.36 28.24 -17.60
CA LYS A 355 2.58 28.27 -18.41
C LYS A 355 3.46 27.05 -18.15
N TRP A 356 3.61 26.63 -16.91
CA TRP A 356 4.44 25.48 -16.54
C TRP A 356 3.87 24.16 -17.06
N ALA A 357 2.55 24.03 -17.13
CA ALA A 357 1.89 22.82 -17.63
C ALA A 357 2.28 22.47 -19.09
N GLU A 358 2.65 23.45 -19.92
CA GLU A 358 3.14 23.24 -21.30
C GLU A 358 4.52 22.57 -21.36
N HIS A 359 5.31 22.75 -20.30
CA HIS A 359 6.73 22.41 -20.29
C HIS A 359 7.06 21.22 -19.37
N VAL A 360 6.17 20.90 -18.43
CA VAL A 360 6.37 19.87 -17.43
C VAL A 360 5.28 18.81 -17.59
N PRO A 361 5.51 17.75 -18.40
CA PRO A 361 4.45 16.83 -18.79
C PRO A 361 4.00 15.88 -17.67
N ASN A 362 4.75 15.80 -16.57
CA ASN A 362 4.38 15.10 -15.34
C ASN A 362 3.82 16.05 -14.25
N PHE A 363 3.56 17.33 -14.58
CA PHE A 363 2.88 18.25 -13.67
C PHE A 363 1.39 17.95 -13.66
N ILE A 364 0.93 17.38 -12.55
CA ILE A 364 -0.43 16.90 -12.30
C ILE A 364 -0.88 17.53 -10.97
N GLY A 365 -2.13 17.97 -10.92
CA GLY A 365 -2.69 18.60 -9.74
C GLY A 365 -4.17 18.87 -9.95
N GLY A 366 -4.73 19.75 -9.15
CA GLY A 366 -6.13 20.17 -9.28
C GLY A 366 -6.57 20.98 -8.08
N SER A 367 -7.88 21.15 -7.94
CA SER A 367 -8.52 21.96 -6.92
C SER A 367 -9.69 21.20 -6.34
N ALA A 368 -9.91 21.26 -5.02
CA ALA A 368 -11.07 20.63 -4.41
C ALA A 368 -12.32 21.50 -4.64
N ASP A 369 -12.97 21.35 -5.80
CA ASP A 369 -14.20 22.07 -6.22
C ASP A 369 -14.07 23.61 -6.19
N LEU A 370 -12.85 24.12 -6.41
CA LEU A 370 -12.55 25.56 -6.26
C LEU A 370 -11.74 26.11 -7.43
N ASP A 371 -11.89 25.57 -8.63
CA ASP A 371 -11.02 25.94 -9.76
C ASP A 371 -11.00 27.46 -10.05
N SER A 372 -12.17 28.07 -10.15
CA SER A 372 -12.34 29.52 -10.37
C SER A 372 -11.80 30.37 -9.22
N SER A 373 -11.76 29.82 -8.01
CA SER A 373 -11.30 30.54 -6.81
C SER A 373 -9.79 30.45 -6.63
N ASN A 374 -9.22 29.29 -6.95
CA ASN A 374 -7.79 28.99 -6.89
C ASN A 374 -7.05 29.36 -8.18
N MET A 375 -7.77 29.81 -9.22
CA MET A 375 -7.23 30.21 -10.52
C MET A 375 -6.57 29.03 -11.26
N THR A 376 -7.21 27.87 -11.25
CA THR A 376 -6.77 26.65 -11.96
C THR A 376 -7.57 26.40 -13.24
N GLU A 377 -8.58 27.20 -13.59
CA GLU A 377 -9.42 27.01 -14.79
C GLU A 377 -8.60 26.91 -16.09
N GLN A 378 -7.62 27.79 -16.30
CA GLN A 378 -6.78 27.74 -17.50
C GLN A 378 -5.88 26.50 -17.52
N PHE A 379 -5.47 26.01 -16.34
CA PHE A 379 -4.77 24.74 -16.22
C PHE A 379 -5.69 23.58 -16.64
N VAL A 380 -6.93 23.54 -16.13
CA VAL A 380 -7.96 22.55 -16.48
C VAL A 380 -8.22 22.53 -17.99
N GLU A 381 -8.49 23.67 -18.61
CA GLU A 381 -8.73 23.78 -20.06
C GLU A 381 -7.55 23.23 -20.88
N LYS A 382 -6.32 23.42 -20.39
CA LYS A 382 -5.10 23.01 -21.11
C LYS A 382 -4.79 21.53 -20.95
N VAL A 383 -5.00 20.95 -19.77
CA VAL A 383 -4.56 19.59 -19.47
C VAL A 383 -5.69 18.56 -19.41
N GLY A 384 -6.94 19.03 -19.38
CA GLY A 384 -8.15 18.25 -19.21
C GLY A 384 -8.27 17.57 -17.86
N ASP A 385 -9.47 17.07 -17.56
CA ASP A 385 -9.74 16.29 -16.35
C ASP A 385 -9.31 14.84 -16.52
N PHE A 386 -8.57 14.33 -15.53
CA PHE A 386 -8.34 12.91 -15.36
C PHE A 386 -9.67 12.25 -15.03
N GLN A 387 -10.14 11.42 -15.96
CA GLN A 387 -11.32 10.58 -15.79
C GLN A 387 -10.98 9.15 -16.21
N HIS A 388 -11.86 8.21 -15.89
CA HIS A 388 -11.65 6.80 -16.24
C HIS A 388 -11.45 6.54 -17.74
N ASP A 389 -12.03 7.37 -18.60
CA ASP A 389 -11.98 7.36 -20.06
C ASP A 389 -10.98 8.38 -20.65
N SER A 390 -10.43 9.26 -19.82
CA SER A 390 -9.35 10.20 -20.16
C SER A 390 -8.14 10.13 -19.20
N PRO A 391 -7.57 8.94 -18.91
CA PRO A 391 -6.54 8.80 -17.88
C PRO A 391 -5.21 9.50 -18.19
N LYS A 392 -5.02 9.98 -19.42
CA LYS A 392 -3.83 10.77 -19.83
C LYS A 392 -3.87 12.24 -19.37
N ASN A 393 -5.03 12.71 -18.94
CA ASN A 393 -5.23 14.09 -18.51
C ASN A 393 -4.61 14.33 -17.12
N ARG A 394 -4.42 15.61 -16.74
CA ARG A 394 -3.57 15.98 -15.58
C ARG A 394 -4.26 16.84 -14.53
N ASN A 395 -5.52 17.23 -14.73
CA ASN A 395 -6.32 17.86 -13.69
C ASN A 395 -7.08 16.79 -12.89
N ILE A 396 -6.98 16.83 -11.56
CA ILE A 396 -7.73 16.00 -10.64
C ILE A 396 -8.81 16.92 -10.05
N ALA A 397 -10.00 16.84 -10.63
CA ALA A 397 -11.17 17.63 -10.24
C ALA A 397 -11.77 17.21 -8.90
#